data_AF-V5SJS7-F1
#
_entry.id   AF-V5SJS7-F1
#
_cell.length_a   1.000
_cell.length_b   1.000
_cell.length_c   1.000
_cell.angle_alpha   90.00
_cell.angle_beta   90.00
_cell.angle_gamma   90.00
#
_symmetry.space_group_name_H-M   'P 1'
#
loop_
_entity.id
_entity.type
_entity.pdbx_description
1 polymer ?
#
loop_
_entity_poly.entity_id
_entity_poly.type
_entity_poly.pdbx_seq_one_letter_code
_entity_poly.pdbx_strand_id
1 'polypeptide(L)'
;MQATHRFSFLSLAVLSVGMSLAWVSAAPAQPPSPSAPGSSAAVEEDLTLVVGTRFVSPETDGVSPKAQFTDARIALSAFNATDHCVDQRALELAMEYFNSLGPTLGRAGHYYFVPDAELAKAASMCERQHGQPPRAWVEAKTRVIAFGRIVPTADAPALERSIR
;
A
#
# COMPACT_ATOMS: atom_id res chain seq x y z
N MET A 1 17.69 -44.30 -23.42
CA MET A 1 17.73 -43.32 -24.52
C MET A 1 18.46 -42.10 -23.98
N GLN A 2 19.79 -42.09 -24.04
CA GLN A 2 20.63 -41.39 -25.03
C GLN A 2 20.45 -39.87 -25.05
N ALA A 3 21.55 -39.19 -24.72
CA ALA A 3 21.78 -37.76 -24.69
C ALA A 3 21.86 -37.14 -26.08
N THR A 4 21.62 -35.83 -26.20
CA THR A 4 22.25 -34.98 -27.22
C THR A 4 22.18 -33.49 -26.86
N HIS A 5 23.33 -32.91 -26.55
CA HIS A 5 23.66 -31.49 -26.78
C HIS A 5 23.86 -31.23 -28.28
N ARG A 6 23.47 -30.05 -28.80
CA ARG A 6 24.09 -29.31 -29.93
C ARG A 6 23.66 -27.82 -29.84
N PHE A 7 24.53 -26.85 -29.56
CA PHE A 7 25.52 -26.14 -30.41
C PHE A 7 24.95 -25.48 -31.68
N SER A 8 25.07 -24.14 -31.77
CA SER A 8 25.47 -23.34 -32.96
C SER A 8 25.41 -21.84 -32.60
N PHE A 9 26.53 -21.13 -32.37
CA PHE A 9 27.50 -20.54 -33.32
C PHE A 9 26.97 -19.42 -34.23
N LEU A 10 27.44 -18.21 -33.91
CA LEU A 10 27.95 -17.11 -34.76
C LEU A 10 27.18 -16.65 -36.01
N SER A 11 26.98 -15.33 -36.10
CA SER A 11 27.18 -14.59 -37.35
C SER A 11 27.63 -13.15 -37.10
N LEU A 12 28.65 -12.76 -37.85
CA LEU A 12 29.40 -11.51 -37.86
C LEU A 12 28.68 -10.41 -38.66
N ALA A 13 28.94 -9.16 -38.25
CA ALA A 13 29.26 -7.96 -39.03
C ALA A 13 28.40 -7.55 -40.25
N VAL A 14 27.95 -6.28 -40.25
CA VAL A 14 28.08 -5.38 -41.42
C VAL A 14 28.39 -3.95 -40.95
N LEU A 15 29.53 -3.43 -41.43
CA LEU A 15 29.90 -2.03 -41.49
C LEU A 15 29.17 -1.37 -42.67
N SER A 16 28.66 -0.14 -42.50
CA SER A 16 28.49 0.75 -43.65
C SER A 16 28.61 2.22 -43.25
N VAL A 17 29.57 2.86 -43.91
CA VAL A 17 29.96 4.26 -43.90
C VAL A 17 29.04 5.05 -44.84
N GLY A 18 28.72 6.31 -44.49
CA GLY A 18 28.13 7.29 -45.42
C GLY A 18 27.94 8.64 -44.72
N MET A 19 28.95 9.53 -44.71
CA MET A 19 29.18 10.63 -45.67
C MET A 19 28.53 11.97 -45.25
N SER A 20 29.38 12.80 -44.64
CA SER A 20 29.54 14.26 -44.73
C SER A 20 28.33 15.17 -45.03
N LEU A 21 28.03 16.08 -44.10
CA LEU A 21 27.48 17.41 -44.41
C LEU A 21 28.21 18.51 -43.62
N ALA A 22 28.91 19.34 -44.40
CA ALA A 22 29.14 20.78 -44.28
C ALA A 22 29.42 21.40 -42.90
N TRP A 23 30.67 21.86 -42.79
CA TRP A 23 31.18 22.85 -41.86
C TRP A 23 30.51 24.22 -42.11
N VAL A 24 29.90 24.82 -41.09
CA VAL A 24 29.75 26.29 -41.01
C VAL A 24 30.27 26.74 -39.65
N SER A 25 31.29 27.57 -39.67
CA SER A 25 31.90 28.15 -38.47
C SER A 25 31.08 29.35 -38.02
N ALA A 26 30.60 29.34 -36.77
CA ALA A 26 30.12 30.54 -36.09
C ALA A 26 30.51 30.49 -34.60
N ALA A 27 31.44 31.41 -34.24
CA ALA A 27 31.77 31.99 -32.93
C ALA A 27 32.04 31.08 -31.69
N PRO A 28 33.17 31.26 -30.96
CA PRO A 28 33.36 30.63 -29.66
C PRO A 28 32.57 31.40 -28.60
N ALA A 29 31.44 30.85 -28.14
CA ALA A 29 30.82 31.28 -26.89
C ALA A 29 31.63 30.68 -25.73
N GLN A 30 32.24 31.54 -24.90
CA GLN A 30 32.90 31.14 -23.65
C GLN A 30 31.92 30.40 -22.73
N PRO A 31 32.27 29.21 -22.19
CA PRO A 31 31.68 28.73 -20.96
C PRO A 31 32.57 29.25 -19.81
N PRO A 32 32.03 30.06 -18.89
CA PRO A 32 32.03 29.55 -17.52
C PRO A 32 30.90 30.12 -16.65
N SER A 33 30.05 29.25 -16.12
CA SER A 33 30.10 28.87 -14.71
C SER A 33 28.92 27.96 -14.37
N PRO A 34 29.14 26.93 -13.55
CA PRO A 34 28.10 26.04 -13.09
C PRO A 34 27.26 26.78 -12.05
N SER A 35 26.11 27.32 -12.47
CA SER A 35 25.07 27.64 -11.51
C SER A 35 24.56 26.31 -10.96
N ALA A 36 24.84 26.12 -9.68
CA ALA A 36 24.66 24.93 -8.88
C ALA A 36 23.40 24.12 -9.26
N PRO A 37 23.48 22.78 -9.17
CA PRO A 37 22.28 22.00 -9.22
C PRO A 37 21.39 22.52 -8.09
N GLY A 38 20.18 22.96 -8.45
CA GLY A 38 19.04 22.86 -7.55
C GLY A 38 18.75 21.38 -7.28
N SER A 39 19.75 20.64 -6.82
CA SER A 39 19.59 19.44 -6.04
C SER A 39 19.07 19.95 -4.70
N SER A 40 17.77 20.26 -4.68
CA SER A 40 16.99 19.61 -3.66
C SER A 40 17.21 18.14 -3.96
N ALA A 41 18.24 17.56 -3.35
CA ALA A 41 18.23 16.15 -3.07
C ALA A 41 16.89 15.97 -2.34
N ALA A 42 15.88 15.57 -3.10
CA ALA A 42 14.96 14.61 -2.58
C ALA A 42 15.87 13.57 -1.97
N VAL A 43 16.03 13.65 -0.64
CA VAL A 43 16.10 12.42 0.12
C VAL A 43 15.03 11.58 -0.55
N GLU A 44 15.41 10.50 -1.23
CA GLU A 44 14.43 9.48 -1.60
C GLU A 44 13.75 9.20 -0.27
N GLU A 45 12.59 9.81 -0.05
CA GLU A 45 11.84 9.61 1.16
C GLU A 45 11.47 8.14 1.01
N ASP A 46 12.15 7.26 1.75
CA ASP A 46 11.70 5.88 1.87
C ASP A 46 10.29 6.00 2.45
N LEU A 47 9.30 5.73 1.59
CA LEU A 47 7.88 5.87 1.90
C LEU A 47 7.32 4.49 2.19
N THR A 48 6.54 4.39 3.25
CA THR A 48 5.87 3.15 3.65
C THR A 48 4.36 3.39 3.72
N LEU A 49 3.62 2.48 3.09
CA LEU A 49 2.17 2.39 3.28
C LEU A 49 1.91 1.75 4.64
N VAL A 50 1.31 2.52 5.55
CA VAL A 50 0.80 2.01 6.82
C VAL A 50 -0.68 1.75 6.68
N VAL A 51 -1.10 0.54 7.05
CA VAL A 51 -2.50 0.10 7.05
C VAL A 51 -2.90 -0.35 8.45
N GLY A 52 -4.12 -0.03 8.85
CA GLY A 52 -4.72 -0.53 10.08
C GLY A 52 -6.23 -0.60 10.02
N THR A 53 -6.81 -1.35 10.94
CA THR A 53 -8.24 -1.61 11.06
C THR A 53 -8.74 -1.20 12.44
N ARG A 54 -10.01 -0.81 12.52
CA ARG A 54 -10.73 -0.60 13.79
C ARG A 54 -12.16 -1.10 13.70
N PHE A 55 -12.60 -1.75 14.77
CA PHE A 55 -13.98 -2.19 14.95
C PHE A 55 -14.75 -1.05 15.60
N VAL A 56 -15.83 -0.65 14.94
CA VAL A 56 -16.67 0.48 15.32
C VAL A 56 -18.12 0.06 15.37
N SER A 57 -18.92 0.77 16.17
CA SER A 57 -20.38 0.64 16.12
C SER A 57 -20.89 1.06 14.73
N PRO A 58 -22.09 0.61 14.31
CA PRO A 58 -22.64 0.97 13.01
C PRO A 58 -22.83 2.48 12.92
N GLU A 59 -22.79 2.99 11.71
CA GLU A 59 -23.04 4.39 11.43
C GLU A 59 -24.41 4.81 11.96
N THR A 60 -24.43 5.79 12.87
CA THR A 60 -25.62 6.56 13.19
C THR A 60 -25.65 7.75 12.22
N ASP A 61 -26.38 7.61 11.13
CA ASP A 61 -26.71 8.61 10.09
C ASP A 61 -25.66 9.69 9.78
N GLY A 62 -24.92 9.50 8.67
CA GLY A 62 -24.20 10.58 7.97
C GLY A 62 -22.79 10.90 8.48
N VAL A 63 -22.23 10.07 9.36
CA VAL A 63 -20.89 10.27 9.92
C VAL A 63 -19.84 9.59 9.03
N SER A 64 -18.93 10.38 8.44
CA SER A 64 -17.86 9.86 7.58
C SER A 64 -17.02 8.76 8.25
N PRO A 65 -16.44 7.80 7.49
CA PRO A 65 -15.59 6.76 8.05
C PRO A 65 -14.42 7.32 8.90
N LYS A 66 -13.87 8.47 8.51
CA LYS A 66 -12.81 9.14 9.27
C LYS A 66 -13.25 9.56 10.68
N ALA A 67 -14.45 10.12 10.80
CA ALA A 67 -14.99 10.54 12.09
C ALA A 67 -15.28 9.33 12.98
N GLN A 68 -15.91 8.28 12.44
CA GLN A 68 -16.16 7.04 13.19
C GLN A 68 -14.88 6.35 13.67
N PHE A 69 -13.83 6.33 12.84
CA PHE A 69 -12.53 5.78 13.22
C PHE A 69 -11.89 6.50 14.42
N THR A 70 -12.18 7.80 14.57
CA THR A 70 -11.65 8.65 15.64
C THR A 70 -12.49 8.54 16.91
N ASP A 71 -13.82 8.56 16.77
CA ASP A 71 -14.75 8.79 17.90
C ASP A 71 -15.28 7.50 18.54
N ALA A 72 -15.44 6.42 17.78
CA ALA A 72 -16.05 5.19 18.25
C ALA A 72 -15.10 4.00 18.07
N ARG A 73 -14.70 3.35 19.15
CA ARG A 73 -13.87 2.13 19.12
C ARG A 73 -14.37 1.09 20.09
N ILE A 74 -14.46 -0.16 19.63
CA ILE A 74 -14.61 -1.31 20.51
C ILE A 74 -13.24 -1.65 21.11
N ALA A 75 -13.15 -1.73 22.44
CA ALA A 75 -11.90 -2.03 23.14
C ALA A 75 -11.42 -3.46 22.85
N LEU A 76 -10.10 -3.66 22.71
CA LEU A 76 -9.50 -4.98 22.47
C LEU A 76 -9.81 -5.99 23.58
N SER A 77 -10.09 -5.54 24.80
CA SER A 77 -10.53 -6.40 25.90
C SER A 77 -11.88 -7.09 25.65
N ALA A 78 -12.65 -6.62 24.66
CA ALA A 78 -13.91 -7.25 24.25
C ALA A 78 -13.70 -8.37 23.22
N PHE A 79 -12.48 -8.55 22.71
CA PHE A 79 -12.18 -9.47 21.62
C PHE A 79 -11.87 -10.86 22.18
N ASN A 80 -12.33 -11.90 21.49
CA ASN A 80 -11.83 -13.26 21.65
C ASN A 80 -10.87 -13.65 20.52
N ALA A 81 -10.38 -14.89 20.53
CA ALA A 81 -9.50 -15.42 19.48
C ALA A 81 -10.11 -15.31 18.08
N THR A 82 -11.43 -15.56 17.96
CA THR A 82 -12.16 -15.44 16.70
C THR A 82 -12.18 -13.98 16.20
N ASP A 83 -12.41 -13.00 17.07
CA ASP A 83 -12.37 -11.58 16.72
C ASP A 83 -10.98 -11.15 16.24
N HIS A 84 -9.90 -11.64 16.86
CA HIS A 84 -8.54 -11.37 16.40
C HIS A 84 -8.26 -11.97 15.01
N CYS A 85 -8.80 -13.15 14.73
CA CYS A 85 -8.75 -13.74 13.39
C CYS A 85 -9.51 -12.88 12.36
N VAL A 86 -10.70 -12.38 12.71
CA VAL A 86 -11.48 -11.49 11.83
C VAL A 86 -10.74 -10.17 11.59
N ASP A 87 -10.16 -9.56 12.62
CA ASP A 87 -9.36 -8.34 12.50
C ASP A 87 -8.16 -8.52 11.55
N GLN A 88 -7.43 -9.63 11.71
CA GLN A 88 -6.31 -9.96 10.83
C GLN A 88 -6.76 -10.14 9.37
N ARG A 89 -7.90 -10.80 9.12
CA ARG A 89 -8.46 -10.92 7.77
C ARG A 89 -8.91 -9.58 7.19
N ALA A 90 -9.51 -8.73 8.02
CA ALA A 90 -9.88 -7.38 7.61
C ALA A 90 -8.65 -6.54 7.25
N LEU A 91 -7.55 -6.68 8.00
CA LEU A 91 -6.28 -6.03 7.71
C LEU A 91 -5.68 -6.50 6.39
N GLU A 92 -5.70 -7.81 6.11
CA GLU A 92 -5.24 -8.37 4.83
C GLU A 92 -6.02 -7.78 3.64
N LEU A 93 -7.36 -7.76 3.74
CA LEU A 93 -8.22 -7.15 2.72
C LEU A 93 -7.93 -5.66 2.53
N ALA A 94 -7.64 -4.94 3.63
CA ALA A 94 -7.26 -3.54 3.59
C ALA A 94 -5.91 -3.30 2.95
N MET A 95 -4.92 -4.15 3.23
CA MET A 95 -3.63 -4.07 2.57
C MET A 95 -3.77 -4.27 1.06
N GLU A 96 -4.55 -5.26 0.62
CA GLU A 96 -4.83 -5.48 -0.80
C GLU A 96 -5.49 -4.24 -1.45
N TYR A 97 -6.54 -3.71 -0.80
CA TYR A 97 -7.24 -2.51 -1.27
C TYR A 97 -6.30 -1.30 -1.38
N PHE A 98 -5.56 -0.99 -0.32
CA PHE A 98 -4.70 0.18 -0.28
C PHE A 98 -3.42 0.03 -1.11
N ASN A 99 -2.90 -1.17 -1.31
CA ASN A 99 -1.81 -1.40 -2.26
C ASN A 99 -2.24 -1.00 -3.68
N SER A 100 -3.50 -1.29 -4.06
CA SER A 100 -4.03 -0.86 -5.36
C SER A 100 -4.22 0.67 -5.47
N LEU A 101 -4.44 1.33 -4.33
CA LEU A 101 -4.59 2.78 -4.23
C LEU A 101 -3.30 3.52 -3.85
N GLY A 102 -2.18 2.81 -3.64
CA GLY A 102 -0.91 3.39 -3.17
C GLY A 102 -0.54 4.71 -3.84
N PRO A 103 -0.58 4.82 -5.18
CA PRO A 103 -0.26 6.07 -5.88
C PRO A 103 -1.14 7.28 -5.55
N THR A 104 -2.35 7.07 -5.03
CA THR A 104 -3.33 8.11 -4.72
C THR A 104 -3.51 8.35 -3.22
N LEU A 105 -2.86 7.56 -2.36
CA LEU A 105 -2.86 7.74 -0.91
C LEU A 105 -2.00 8.94 -0.51
N GLY A 106 -2.66 10.08 -0.26
CA GLY A 106 -2.01 11.30 0.20
C GLY A 106 -1.65 11.31 1.70
N ARG A 107 -0.99 12.40 2.12
CA ARG A 107 -0.57 12.63 3.52
C ARG A 107 -1.72 12.68 4.53
N ALA A 108 -2.96 12.92 4.10
CA ALA A 108 -4.13 12.97 4.99
C ALA A 108 -4.63 11.57 5.42
N GLY A 109 -4.18 10.51 4.74
CA GLY A 109 -4.70 9.15 4.89
C GLY A 109 -6.08 8.98 4.28
N HIS A 110 -6.38 7.75 3.87
CA HIS A 110 -7.67 7.35 3.32
C HIS A 110 -8.37 6.39 4.28
N TYR A 111 -9.69 6.48 4.34
CA TYR A 111 -10.53 5.69 5.22
C TYR A 111 -11.60 5.03 4.37
N TYR A 112 -11.80 3.74 4.56
CA TYR A 112 -12.85 3.01 3.86
C TYR A 112 -13.46 1.96 4.78
N PHE A 113 -14.73 1.61 4.55
CA PHE A 113 -15.39 0.51 5.25
C PHE A 113 -15.03 -0.81 4.58
N VAL A 114 -14.52 -1.77 5.35
CA VAL A 114 -14.30 -3.13 4.86
C VAL A 114 -15.67 -3.74 4.53
N PRO A 115 -15.87 -4.33 3.34
CA PRO A 115 -17.18 -4.84 2.94
C PRO A 115 -17.72 -5.89 3.91
N ASP A 116 -18.97 -5.71 4.36
CA ASP A 116 -19.62 -6.60 5.33
C ASP A 116 -19.67 -8.06 4.84
N ALA A 117 -19.83 -8.29 3.54
CA ALA A 117 -19.83 -9.63 2.96
C ALA A 117 -18.48 -10.37 3.15
N GLU A 118 -17.35 -9.66 3.01
CA GLU A 118 -16.02 -10.23 3.23
C GLU A 118 -15.78 -10.49 4.73
N LEU A 119 -16.26 -9.59 5.59
CA LEU A 119 -16.20 -9.76 7.05
C LEU A 119 -17.04 -10.96 7.51
N ALA A 120 -18.24 -11.14 6.97
CA ALA A 120 -19.10 -12.28 7.29
C ALA A 120 -18.45 -13.62 6.88
N LYS A 121 -17.80 -13.64 5.70
CA LYS A 121 -17.01 -14.78 5.24
C LYS A 121 -15.82 -15.05 6.17
N ALA A 122 -15.09 -14.02 6.58
CA ALA A 122 -13.98 -14.14 7.52
C ALA A 122 -14.44 -14.68 8.89
N ALA A 123 -15.52 -14.13 9.44
CA ALA A 123 -16.14 -14.59 10.68
C ALA A 123 -16.51 -16.07 10.62
N SER A 124 -17.17 -16.52 9.55
CA SER A 124 -17.52 -17.93 9.36
C SER A 124 -16.30 -18.85 9.26
N MET A 125 -15.21 -18.40 8.61
CA MET A 125 -13.96 -19.17 8.58
C MET A 125 -13.29 -19.23 9.95
N CYS A 126 -13.16 -18.09 10.63
CA CYS A 126 -12.51 -17.98 11.94
C CYS A 126 -13.28 -18.74 13.02
N GLU A 127 -14.61 -18.72 13.00
CA GLU A 127 -15.44 -19.49 13.92
C GLU A 127 -15.20 -20.99 13.77
N ARG A 128 -15.12 -21.49 12.53
CA ARG A 128 -14.77 -22.91 12.28
C ARG A 128 -13.37 -23.27 12.78
N GLN A 129 -12.43 -22.33 12.72
CA GLN A 129 -11.05 -22.53 13.18
C GLN A 129 -10.93 -22.54 14.71
N HIS A 130 -11.66 -21.66 15.40
CA HIS A 130 -11.53 -21.47 16.84
C HIS A 130 -12.64 -22.15 17.66
N GLY A 131 -13.67 -22.69 17.01
CA GLY A 131 -14.78 -23.41 17.64
C GLY A 131 -15.72 -22.50 18.45
N GLN A 132 -15.64 -21.19 18.27
CA GLN A 132 -16.47 -20.19 18.96
C GLN A 132 -16.78 -19.01 18.03
N PRO A 133 -17.98 -18.42 18.10
CA PRO A 133 -18.31 -17.24 17.31
C PRO A 133 -17.51 -16.00 17.77
N PRO A 134 -17.37 -14.98 16.91
CA PRO A 134 -16.84 -13.68 17.33
C PRO A 134 -17.74 -13.04 18.40
N ARG A 135 -17.14 -12.28 19.32
CA ARG A 135 -17.87 -11.55 20.37
C ARG A 135 -17.99 -10.07 20.06
N ALA A 136 -16.93 -9.48 19.53
CA ALA A 136 -16.86 -8.06 19.20
C ALA A 136 -17.47 -7.79 17.82
N TRP A 137 -17.27 -8.70 16.85
CA TRP A 137 -17.92 -8.59 15.56
C TRP A 137 -19.32 -9.23 15.60
N VAL A 138 -20.34 -8.39 15.44
CA VAL A 138 -21.73 -8.86 15.30
C VAL A 138 -22.31 -8.22 14.06
N GLU A 139 -22.82 -9.05 13.14
CA GLU A 139 -23.44 -8.59 11.91
C GLU A 139 -24.51 -7.52 12.19
N ALA A 140 -24.52 -6.47 11.36
CA ALA A 140 -25.35 -5.26 11.52
C ALA A 140 -25.11 -4.40 12.78
N LYS A 141 -24.33 -4.86 13.76
CA LYS A 141 -23.99 -4.13 15.00
C LYS A 141 -22.54 -3.69 15.09
N THR A 142 -21.68 -4.18 14.21
CA THR A 142 -20.27 -3.82 14.17
C THR A 142 -19.86 -3.64 12.72
N ARG A 143 -19.12 -2.57 12.44
CA ARG A 143 -18.43 -2.36 11.17
C ARG A 143 -16.92 -2.35 11.40
N VAL A 144 -16.16 -2.62 10.35
CA VAL A 144 -14.70 -2.47 10.37
C VAL A 144 -14.32 -1.34 9.42
N ILE A 145 -13.63 -0.34 9.95
CA ILE A 145 -13.04 0.74 9.16
C ILE A 145 -11.56 0.45 9.02
N ALA A 146 -11.09 0.55 7.80
CA ALA A 146 -9.69 0.46 7.47
C ALA A 146 -9.13 1.84 7.12
N PHE A 147 -7.90 2.07 7.53
CA PHE A 147 -7.13 3.29 7.31
C PHE A 147 -5.85 2.96 6.56
N GLY A 148 -5.49 3.78 5.57
CA GLY A 148 -4.28 3.64 4.77
C GLY A 148 -3.61 4.99 4.58
N ARG A 149 -2.31 5.08 4.85
CA ARG A 149 -1.55 6.32 4.67
C ARG A 149 -0.11 6.03 4.30
N ILE A 150 0.41 6.80 3.35
CA ILE A 150 1.83 6.80 3.03
C ILE A 150 2.53 7.83 3.93
N VAL A 151 3.55 7.37 4.63
CA VAL A 151 4.40 8.17 5.52
C VAL A 151 5.88 7.84 5.29
N PRO A 152 6.81 8.71 5.70
CA PRO A 152 8.22 8.33 5.80
C PRO A 152 8.38 7.06 6.63
N THR A 153 9.24 6.14 6.21
CA THR A 153 9.46 4.83 6.87
C THR A 153 9.81 4.99 8.35
N ALA A 154 10.53 6.05 8.72
CA ALA A 154 10.86 6.35 10.11
C ALA A 154 9.62 6.60 11.00
N ASP A 155 8.53 7.11 10.42
CA ASP A 155 7.29 7.45 11.13
C ASP A 155 6.30 6.28 11.18
N ALA A 156 6.48 5.27 10.32
CA ALA A 156 5.56 4.15 10.19
C ALA A 156 5.30 3.42 11.53
N PRO A 157 6.30 3.08 12.37
CA PRO A 157 6.06 2.39 13.64
C PRO A 157 5.26 3.21 14.66
N ALA A 158 5.33 4.55 14.59
CA ALA A 158 4.53 5.40 15.47
C ALA A 158 3.06 5.42 15.02
N LEU A 159 2.83 5.51 13.71
CA LEU A 159 1.50 5.49 13.14
C LEU A 159 0.82 4.13 13.36
N GLU A 160 1.52 3.02 13.11
CA GLU A 160 1.03 1.65 13.35
C GLU A 160 0.56 1.44 14.80
N ARG A 161 1.31 1.96 15.77
CA ARG A 161 0.91 1.88 17.19
C ARG A 161 -0.32 2.71 17.51
N SER A 162 -0.54 3.83 16.82
CA SER A 162 -1.68 4.69 17.08
C SER A 162 -2.99 4.16 16.49
N ILE A 163 -2.91 3.39 15.41
CA ILE A 163 -4.09 2.85 14.72
C ILE A 163 -4.55 1.51 15.31
N ARG A 164 -3.60 0.69 15.80
CA ARG A 164 -3.87 -0.56 16.52
C ARG A 164 -4.49 -0.34 17.90
#